data_AF-A0A947E8L1-F1
#
_entry.id   AF-A0A947E8L1-F1
#
_cell.length_a   1.000
_cell.length_b   1.000
_cell.length_c   1.000
_cell.angle_alpha   90.00
_cell.angle_beta   90.00
_cell.angle_gamma   90.00
#
_symmetry.space_group_name_H-M   'P 1'
#
loop_
_entity.id
_entity.type
_entity.pdbx_description
1 polymer ?
#
loop_
_entity_poly.entity_id
_entity_poly.type
_entity_poly.pdbx_seq_one_letter_code
_entity_poly.pdbx_strand_id
1 'polypeptide(L)'
;MKLDFTKSQIALAAAATFGAAVLAGAPLAANANGNGQGHDHGHGSNKSGTYLAGDFHNHSTCSDGAVSLQKKVRKSMDRTEETPWGLDWFVQAGHGGTGNRNCTLAEDASLATPAYPLVYAADGITLQGPNTTWKNTNPAVTPKGNASGSGATQNMWRWEAVQTFQYPLLEYLAAYRNEPLFMGIESVVAGHEHTSMGVVTGQMPAAIYKQKLPTTAGYTALGNANALAQWQYCFDRGNSDTSRGNTTTQPGNVNSGVGNNWDCSVPGSANSASPDWNLAAAKLNGANGDNGHLKTVEAVKWMAAMHPNASYYVPAHLERAGPFNPAGNNGFNVEHLRNFNNAGPRVAFGFESQPGHGASDRRGEYNLRRNAIGSVRYDSVGGTTFGGTGVYAGQVGGVWDALLGEGRNWWFFASSDWHSRGAFSVDDRRSDNDFWPGEYQRNYTLVRHGHTDKKQVGPQMIVDGLRSGNNWVDSGQLIDRLA
;
A
#
# COMPACT_ATOMS: atom_id res chain seq x y z
N MET A 1 22.24 -48.10 22.31
CA MET A 1 22.14 -46.76 22.90
C MET A 1 20.89 -46.10 22.32
N LYS A 2 19.75 -46.23 23.01
CA LYS A 2 18.48 -45.60 22.64
C LYS A 2 18.35 -44.37 23.54
N LEU A 3 18.16 -43.19 22.94
CA LEU A 3 17.93 -41.95 23.67
C LEU A 3 16.43 -41.67 23.64
N ASP A 4 15.79 -41.84 24.80
CA ASP A 4 14.39 -41.52 25.02
C ASP A 4 14.22 -40.00 25.25
N PHE A 5 13.35 -39.37 24.46
CA PHE A 5 12.90 -38.00 24.70
C PHE A 5 11.58 -38.02 25.49
N THR A 6 11.63 -37.65 26.77
CA THR A 6 10.44 -37.47 27.61
C THR A 6 9.83 -36.08 27.39
N LYS A 7 8.59 -36.03 26.90
CA LYS A 7 7.74 -34.83 26.91
C LYS A 7 7.12 -34.66 28.31
N SER A 8 7.45 -33.58 29.01
CA SER A 8 6.70 -33.16 30.20
C SER A 8 6.02 -31.82 29.97
N GLN A 9 4.70 -31.86 30.08
CA GLN A 9 3.78 -30.74 30.11
C GLN A 9 4.05 -29.87 31.35
N ILE A 10 4.17 -28.56 31.16
CA ILE A 10 3.89 -27.59 32.23
C ILE A 10 2.95 -26.54 31.62
N ALA A 11 1.66 -26.73 31.89
CA ALA A 11 0.66 -25.70 31.78
C ALA A 11 0.77 -24.79 33.01
N LEU A 12 0.85 -23.48 32.79
CA LEU A 12 0.57 -22.50 33.85
C LEU A 12 -0.51 -21.55 33.34
N ALA A 13 -1.72 -21.75 33.88
CA ALA A 13 -2.85 -20.87 33.70
C ALA A 13 -2.68 -19.65 34.63
N ALA A 14 -2.76 -18.44 34.08
CA ALA A 14 -2.93 -17.22 34.86
C ALA A 14 -4.34 -16.67 34.60
N ALA A 15 -5.12 -16.58 35.68
CA ALA A 15 -6.50 -16.10 35.68
C ALA A 15 -6.54 -14.59 35.40
N ALA A 16 -7.30 -14.19 34.39
CA ALA A 16 -7.65 -12.80 34.14
C ALA A 16 -8.93 -12.44 34.92
N THR A 17 -8.81 -11.52 35.86
CA THR A 17 -9.94 -10.88 36.54
C THR A 17 -10.55 -9.79 35.65
N PHE A 18 -11.86 -9.88 35.45
CA PHE A 18 -12.67 -8.94 34.68
C PHE A 18 -12.67 -7.54 35.33
N GLY A 19 -12.20 -6.53 34.60
CA GLY A 19 -12.49 -5.11 34.85
C GLY A 19 -13.46 -4.61 33.79
N ALA A 20 -14.66 -4.22 34.22
CA ALA A 20 -15.72 -3.76 33.34
C ALA A 20 -15.52 -2.29 32.87
N ALA A 21 -15.60 -2.12 31.55
CA ALA A 21 -16.23 -1.04 30.78
C ALA A 21 -15.81 0.43 31.01
N VAL A 22 -15.26 1.05 29.96
CA VAL A 22 -15.98 2.05 29.13
C VAL A 22 -15.51 1.88 27.67
N LEU A 23 -16.29 1.16 26.86
CA LEU A 23 -16.15 1.13 25.39
C LEU A 23 -16.87 2.35 24.85
N ALA A 24 -16.13 3.42 24.53
CA ALA A 24 -16.63 4.42 23.60
C ALA A 24 -16.79 3.74 22.21
N GLY A 25 -17.99 3.88 21.63
CA GLY A 25 -18.45 3.10 20.49
C GLY A 25 -17.48 3.06 19.32
N ALA A 26 -16.98 1.86 19.01
CA ALA A 26 -16.40 1.57 17.72
C ALA A 26 -17.51 1.69 16.65
N PRO A 27 -17.28 2.40 15.53
CA PRO A 27 -18.21 2.36 14.42
C PRO A 27 -18.31 0.92 13.91
N LEU A 28 -19.55 0.48 13.64
CA LEU A 28 -19.83 -0.79 12.98
C LEU A 28 -18.97 -0.89 11.70
N ALA A 29 -18.00 -1.81 11.69
CA ALA A 29 -17.13 -2.03 10.55
C ALA A 29 -17.98 -2.57 9.38
N ALA A 30 -18.16 -1.75 8.34
CA ALA A 30 -18.65 -2.24 7.07
C ALA A 30 -17.57 -3.17 6.46
N ASN A 31 -17.93 -4.43 6.23
CA ASN A 31 -17.05 -5.37 5.54
C ASN A 31 -16.77 -4.86 4.11
N ALA A 32 -15.51 -4.91 3.68
CA ALA A 32 -15.18 -4.80 2.26
C ALA A 32 -15.96 -5.88 1.50
N ASN A 33 -16.42 -5.60 0.28
CA ASN A 33 -17.32 -6.48 -0.47
C ASN A 33 -16.80 -7.94 -0.48
N GLY A 34 -17.38 -8.74 0.41
CA GLY A 34 -17.01 -10.12 0.70
C GLY A 34 -18.29 -10.89 0.91
N ASN A 35 -19.02 -11.16 -0.17
CA ASN A 35 -20.06 -12.18 -0.14
C ASN A 35 -19.35 -13.55 -0.14
N GLY A 36 -18.84 -13.94 1.02
CA GLY A 36 -17.94 -15.07 1.15
C GLY A 36 -17.64 -15.45 2.59
N GLN A 37 -18.67 -15.67 3.42
CA GLN A 37 -18.53 -16.66 4.49
C GLN A 37 -18.31 -18.02 3.84
N GLY A 38 -17.06 -18.42 3.74
CA GLY A 38 -16.65 -19.68 3.14
C GLY A 38 -15.19 -19.93 3.46
N HIS A 39 -14.92 -20.24 4.73
CA HIS A 39 -13.72 -20.98 5.09
C HIS A 39 -13.74 -22.28 4.31
N ASP A 40 -12.81 -22.47 3.38
CA ASP A 40 -12.60 -23.77 2.75
C ASP A 40 -11.13 -24.13 2.91
N HIS A 41 -10.84 -24.75 4.06
CA HIS A 41 -9.74 -25.71 4.19
C HIS A 41 -10.28 -27.05 3.70
N GLY A 42 -10.52 -27.16 2.39
CA GLY A 42 -11.10 -28.34 1.79
C GLY A 42 -10.79 -28.41 0.31
N HIS A 43 -10.08 -29.46 -0.08
CA HIS A 43 -10.06 -29.92 -1.47
C HIS A 43 -11.49 -30.37 -1.83
N GLY A 44 -12.35 -29.45 -2.30
CA GLY A 44 -13.76 -29.84 -2.51
C GLY A 44 -14.74 -28.79 -2.98
N SER A 45 -14.42 -27.99 -4.00
CA SER A 45 -15.35 -27.55 -5.07
C SER A 45 -14.65 -26.50 -5.94
N ASN A 46 -14.47 -26.78 -7.23
CA ASN A 46 -13.94 -25.82 -8.20
C ASN A 46 -14.92 -24.65 -8.38
N LYS A 47 -14.87 -23.66 -7.50
CA LYS A 47 -15.47 -22.35 -7.76
C LYS A 47 -14.70 -21.75 -8.93
N SER A 48 -15.38 -21.49 -10.04
CA SER A 48 -14.77 -20.89 -11.24
C SER A 48 -14.07 -19.58 -10.87
N GLY A 49 -12.80 -19.45 -11.24
CA GLY A 49 -12.02 -18.21 -11.10
C GLY A 49 -11.52 -17.72 -12.45
N THR A 50 -11.16 -16.45 -12.51
CA THR A 50 -10.54 -15.83 -13.69
C THR A 50 -9.26 -15.15 -13.26
N TYR A 51 -8.19 -15.32 -14.04
CA TYR A 51 -6.99 -14.53 -13.87
C TYR A 51 -7.27 -13.09 -14.32
N LEU A 52 -7.07 -12.15 -13.40
CA LEU A 52 -7.26 -10.73 -13.65
C LEU A 52 -5.92 -10.01 -13.55
N ALA A 53 -5.60 -9.21 -14.56
CA ALA A 53 -4.38 -8.41 -14.61
C ALA A 53 -4.47 -7.20 -13.66
N GLY A 54 -3.41 -6.93 -12.92
CA GLY A 54 -3.35 -5.72 -12.10
C GLY A 54 -1.97 -5.35 -11.59
N ASP A 55 -1.96 -4.21 -10.90
CA ASP A 55 -0.79 -3.57 -10.30
C ASP A 55 -1.20 -3.03 -8.93
N PHE A 56 -0.28 -3.11 -7.96
CA PHE A 56 -0.52 -2.61 -6.61
C PHE A 56 0.53 -1.64 -6.06
N HIS A 57 1.42 -1.15 -6.92
CA HIS A 57 2.52 -0.31 -6.49
C HIS A 57 2.94 0.65 -7.61
N ASN A 58 2.54 1.90 -7.40
CA ASN A 58 2.60 2.99 -8.34
C ASN A 58 2.37 4.32 -7.60
N HIS A 59 2.79 5.41 -8.22
CA HIS A 59 2.84 6.72 -7.59
C HIS A 59 2.06 7.75 -8.41
N SER A 60 1.44 8.68 -7.69
CA SER A 60 0.77 9.85 -8.25
C SER A 60 1.36 11.09 -7.58
N THR A 61 0.92 12.28 -7.99
CA THR A 61 1.35 13.52 -7.33
C THR A 61 0.95 13.59 -5.86
N CYS A 62 0.15 12.66 -5.33
CA CYS A 62 -0.16 12.61 -3.89
C CYS A 62 1.08 12.29 -3.05
N SER A 63 2.13 11.77 -3.69
CA SER A 63 3.48 11.61 -3.17
C SER A 63 4.46 12.26 -4.17
N ASP A 64 5.16 11.45 -4.93
CA ASP A 64 6.35 11.70 -5.76
C ASP A 64 6.13 11.29 -7.23
N GLY A 65 4.95 10.80 -7.59
CA GLY A 65 4.59 10.57 -9.00
C GLY A 65 4.34 11.87 -9.78
N ALA A 66 4.28 11.77 -11.10
CA ALA A 66 4.20 12.90 -12.01
C ALA A 66 2.77 13.31 -12.43
N VAL A 67 1.75 12.49 -12.15
CA VAL A 67 0.36 12.73 -12.63
C VAL A 67 -0.68 12.60 -11.53
N SER A 68 -1.86 13.18 -11.76
CA SER A 68 -3.04 13.09 -10.91
C SER A 68 -3.51 11.65 -10.74
N LEU A 69 -4.37 11.44 -9.74
CA LEU A 69 -5.07 10.17 -9.57
C LEU A 69 -5.95 9.83 -10.77
N GLN A 70 -6.65 10.82 -11.35
CA GLN A 70 -7.51 10.61 -12.52
C GLN A 70 -6.71 10.14 -13.72
N LYS A 71 -5.60 10.81 -14.04
CA LYS A 71 -4.73 10.41 -15.17
C LYS A 71 -4.08 9.06 -14.91
N LYS A 72 -3.65 8.79 -13.68
CA LYS A 72 -3.09 7.51 -13.26
C LYS A 72 -4.08 6.37 -13.50
N VAL A 73 -5.30 6.48 -13.00
CA VAL A 73 -6.35 5.48 -13.19
C VAL A 73 -6.66 5.33 -14.68
N ARG A 74 -6.88 6.43 -15.40
CA ARG A 74 -7.21 6.40 -16.82
C ARG A 74 -6.15 5.68 -17.64
N LYS A 75 -4.88 6.08 -17.54
CA LYS A 75 -3.78 5.46 -18.29
C LYS A 75 -3.53 4.00 -17.90
N SER A 76 -3.87 3.59 -16.68
CA SER A 76 -3.65 2.20 -16.22
C SER A 76 -4.81 1.27 -16.56
N MET A 77 -6.04 1.79 -16.64
CA MET A 77 -7.27 0.99 -16.76
C MET A 77 -7.94 1.06 -18.13
N ASP A 78 -7.76 2.16 -18.88
CA ASP A 78 -8.38 2.28 -20.21
C ASP A 78 -7.80 1.24 -21.17
N ARG A 79 -8.68 0.63 -21.98
CA ARG A 79 -8.33 -0.35 -23.02
C ARG A 79 -8.51 0.31 -24.38
N THR A 80 -7.59 1.22 -24.72
CA THR A 80 -7.63 2.02 -25.96
C THR A 80 -6.41 1.70 -26.83
N GLU A 81 -6.36 2.24 -28.04
CA GLU A 81 -5.16 2.13 -28.89
C GLU A 81 -3.92 2.79 -28.26
N GLU A 82 -4.11 3.85 -27.46
CA GLU A 82 -3.02 4.54 -26.76
C GLU A 82 -2.58 3.82 -25.48
N THR A 83 -3.51 3.14 -24.81
CA THR A 83 -3.28 2.38 -23.57
C THR A 83 -3.77 0.93 -23.77
N PRO A 84 -3.15 0.14 -24.67
CA PRO A 84 -3.66 -1.21 -24.98
C PRO A 84 -3.51 -2.18 -23.80
N TRP A 85 -2.81 -1.77 -22.74
CA TRP A 85 -2.50 -2.62 -21.60
C TRP A 85 -3.57 -2.76 -20.52
N GLY A 86 -4.64 -1.97 -20.57
CA GLY A 86 -5.62 -1.77 -19.50
C GLY A 86 -5.82 -2.92 -18.50
N LEU A 87 -5.57 -2.62 -17.23
CA LEU A 87 -5.67 -3.54 -16.10
C LEU A 87 -7.13 -3.89 -15.76
N ASP A 88 -7.34 -5.02 -15.10
CA ASP A 88 -8.63 -5.47 -14.59
C ASP A 88 -8.86 -5.04 -13.13
N TRP A 89 -7.79 -4.86 -12.36
CA TRP A 89 -7.81 -4.27 -11.02
C TRP A 89 -6.58 -3.40 -10.78
N PHE A 90 -6.72 -2.41 -9.90
CA PHE A 90 -5.67 -1.45 -9.64
C PHE A 90 -5.69 -0.98 -8.19
N VAL A 91 -4.53 -1.05 -7.54
CA VAL A 91 -4.34 -0.45 -6.21
C VAL A 91 -3.53 0.81 -6.35
N GLN A 92 -4.09 1.93 -5.90
CA GLN A 92 -3.32 3.17 -5.83
C GLN A 92 -2.57 3.21 -4.51
N ALA A 93 -1.24 3.16 -4.59
CA ALA A 93 -0.38 3.04 -3.41
C ALA A 93 0.19 4.42 -3.02
N GLY A 94 1.10 4.97 -3.82
CA GLY A 94 1.87 6.15 -3.49
C GLY A 94 2.74 5.97 -2.24
N HIS A 95 3.84 6.70 -2.24
CA HIS A 95 4.82 6.71 -1.16
C HIS A 95 4.20 7.11 0.19
N GLY A 96 4.69 6.52 1.29
CA GLY A 96 4.41 6.94 2.66
C GLY A 96 4.89 8.36 3.00
N GLY A 97 4.76 8.77 4.27
CA GLY A 97 5.18 10.09 4.73
C GLY A 97 4.19 11.23 4.47
N THR A 98 4.59 12.21 3.65
CA THR A 98 3.84 13.46 3.41
C THR A 98 4.02 13.98 1.98
N GLY A 99 3.09 14.81 1.50
CA GLY A 99 3.22 15.52 0.23
C GLY A 99 2.46 16.84 0.21
N ASN A 100 2.96 17.84 -0.51
CA ASN A 100 2.33 19.18 -0.58
C ASN A 100 1.38 19.37 -1.75
N ARG A 101 1.37 18.47 -2.74
CA ARG A 101 0.60 18.61 -3.99
C ARG A 101 -0.81 18.05 -3.86
N ASN A 102 -1.78 18.78 -4.39
CA ASN A 102 -3.16 18.33 -4.48
C ASN A 102 -3.36 17.43 -5.70
N CYS A 103 -3.30 16.14 -5.45
CA CYS A 103 -3.38 15.12 -6.49
C CYS A 103 -4.79 14.78 -6.98
N THR A 104 -5.82 15.42 -6.42
CA THR A 104 -7.20 15.24 -6.89
C THR A 104 -7.56 16.22 -8.00
N LEU A 105 -6.64 17.12 -8.39
CA LEU A 105 -6.86 18.07 -9.47
C LEU A 105 -6.54 17.43 -10.82
N ALA A 106 -7.53 17.45 -11.72
CA ALA A 106 -7.37 16.97 -13.08
C ALA A 106 -6.48 17.92 -13.90
N GLU A 107 -5.63 17.34 -14.76
CA GLU A 107 -4.72 18.09 -15.64
C GLU A 107 -5.45 18.84 -16.76
N ASP A 108 -6.56 18.29 -17.24
CA ASP A 108 -7.34 18.83 -18.36
C ASP A 108 -8.77 18.27 -18.40
N ALA A 109 -9.60 18.85 -19.28
CA ALA A 109 -11.03 18.54 -19.38
C ALA A 109 -11.35 17.07 -19.70
N SER A 110 -10.41 16.33 -20.30
CA SER A 110 -10.60 14.91 -20.61
C SER A 110 -10.50 14.00 -19.38
N LEU A 111 -10.02 14.53 -18.24
CA LEU A 111 -9.86 13.83 -16.96
C LEU A 111 -10.86 14.32 -15.91
N ALA A 112 -11.54 15.43 -16.16
CA ALA A 112 -12.56 15.98 -15.29
C ALA A 112 -13.84 15.13 -15.35
N THR A 113 -14.54 15.07 -14.22
CA THR A 113 -15.87 14.45 -14.13
C THR A 113 -16.85 15.43 -13.48
N PRO A 114 -18.17 15.20 -13.56
CA PRO A 114 -19.11 16.09 -12.90
C PRO A 114 -18.83 16.26 -11.40
N ALA A 115 -18.43 15.17 -10.71
CA ALA A 115 -18.11 15.21 -9.29
C ALA A 115 -16.73 15.82 -8.98
N TYR A 116 -15.77 15.68 -9.91
CA TYR A 116 -14.41 16.22 -9.81
C TYR A 116 -14.09 17.07 -11.06
N PRO A 117 -14.70 18.27 -11.16
CA PRO A 117 -14.49 19.15 -12.31
C PRO A 117 -13.10 19.79 -12.28
N LEU A 118 -12.76 20.51 -13.36
CA LEU A 118 -11.57 21.36 -13.38
C LEU A 118 -11.66 22.45 -12.31
N VAL A 119 -10.53 22.71 -11.65
CA VAL A 119 -10.40 23.75 -10.64
C VAL A 119 -9.57 24.88 -11.21
N TYR A 120 -10.07 26.10 -11.10
CA TYR A 120 -9.39 27.31 -11.56
C TYR A 120 -8.95 28.15 -10.36
N ALA A 121 -7.87 28.90 -10.53
CA ALA A 121 -7.42 29.87 -9.55
C ALA A 121 -8.49 30.95 -9.33
N ALA A 122 -8.25 31.84 -8.37
CA ALA A 122 -9.20 32.91 -8.02
C ALA A 122 -9.48 33.89 -9.18
N ASP A 123 -8.64 33.91 -10.21
CA ASP A 123 -8.86 34.68 -11.45
C ASP A 123 -9.94 34.08 -12.37
N GLY A 124 -10.39 32.84 -12.10
CA GLY A 124 -11.38 32.12 -12.90
C GLY A 124 -10.88 31.65 -14.27
N ILE A 125 -9.58 31.80 -14.57
CA ILE A 125 -8.99 31.52 -15.89
C ILE A 125 -7.82 30.53 -15.79
N THR A 126 -6.98 30.66 -14.77
CA THR A 126 -5.78 29.82 -14.63
C THR A 126 -6.16 28.44 -14.10
N LEU A 127 -6.00 27.41 -14.93
CA LEU A 127 -6.25 26.02 -14.53
C LEU A 127 -5.25 25.58 -13.44
N GLN A 128 -5.76 25.00 -12.36
CA GLN A 128 -4.97 24.38 -11.31
C GLN A 128 -4.89 22.87 -11.57
N GLY A 129 -3.69 22.40 -11.84
CA GLY A 129 -3.39 20.98 -12.05
C GLY A 129 -2.83 20.29 -10.81
N PRO A 130 -2.46 19.01 -10.92
CA PRO A 130 -2.04 18.18 -9.78
C PRO A 130 -0.70 18.57 -9.14
N ASN A 131 0.00 19.58 -9.67
CA ASN A 131 1.18 20.18 -9.06
C ASN A 131 0.87 21.40 -8.17
N THR A 132 -0.37 21.89 -8.17
CA THR A 132 -0.82 22.93 -7.26
C THR A 132 -0.79 22.40 -5.82
N THR A 133 -0.24 23.17 -4.89
CA THR A 133 -0.16 22.73 -3.49
C THR A 133 -1.53 22.75 -2.80
N TRP A 134 -1.70 21.99 -1.72
CA TRP A 134 -2.94 21.98 -0.93
C TRP A 134 -3.37 23.39 -0.50
N LYS A 135 -2.42 24.18 0.01
CA LYS A 135 -2.68 25.55 0.48
C LYS A 135 -2.96 26.56 -0.64
N ASN A 136 -2.54 26.27 -1.86
CA ASN A 136 -2.78 27.14 -3.03
C ASN A 136 -3.93 26.64 -3.94
N THR A 137 -4.51 25.49 -3.63
CA THR A 137 -5.74 25.02 -4.29
C THR A 137 -6.85 26.05 -4.07
N ASN A 138 -7.80 26.15 -4.99
CA ASN A 138 -9.00 26.97 -4.83
C ASN A 138 -10.25 26.09 -4.60
N PRO A 139 -10.90 26.16 -3.42
CA PRO A 139 -10.47 26.87 -2.22
C PRO A 139 -9.26 26.21 -1.55
N ALA A 140 -8.53 26.99 -0.75
CA ALA A 140 -7.33 26.52 -0.06
C ALA A 140 -7.66 25.39 0.91
N VAL A 141 -6.94 24.28 0.79
CA VAL A 141 -7.05 23.14 1.70
C VAL A 141 -6.05 23.32 2.82
N THR A 142 -6.50 23.23 4.07
CA THR A 142 -5.62 23.29 5.25
C THR A 142 -5.36 21.87 5.76
N PRO A 143 -4.11 21.37 5.64
CA PRO A 143 -3.73 20.08 6.19
C PRO A 143 -3.94 19.99 7.71
N LYS A 144 -4.37 18.83 8.18
CA LYS A 144 -4.51 18.41 9.58
C LYS A 144 -3.22 17.79 10.09
N GLY A 145 -3.24 17.38 11.36
CA GLY A 145 -2.08 16.86 12.07
C GLY A 145 -1.08 17.95 12.43
N ASN A 146 0.08 17.56 12.94
CA ASN A 146 1.17 18.50 13.19
C ASN A 146 1.61 19.15 11.87
N ALA A 147 1.93 20.43 11.89
CA ALA A 147 2.46 21.11 10.71
C ALA A 147 3.75 20.43 10.21
N SER A 148 3.77 20.10 8.92
CA SER A 148 4.93 19.65 8.16
C SER A 148 5.11 20.57 6.96
N GLY A 149 6.33 21.01 6.66
CA GLY A 149 6.57 22.12 5.73
C GLY A 149 6.11 23.47 6.30
N SER A 150 5.97 24.50 5.45
CA SER A 150 5.61 25.84 5.90
C SER A 150 4.77 26.61 4.87
N GLY A 151 3.91 27.51 5.37
CA GLY A 151 3.17 28.47 4.55
C GLY A 151 2.41 27.83 3.37
N ALA A 152 2.66 28.33 2.16
CA ALA A 152 2.01 27.89 0.93
C ALA A 152 2.44 26.48 0.47
N THR A 153 3.52 25.92 1.02
CA THR A 153 4.05 24.59 0.68
C THR A 153 3.87 23.58 1.82
N GLN A 154 2.97 23.87 2.78
CA GLN A 154 2.64 22.95 3.86
C GLN A 154 2.26 21.57 3.29
N ASN A 155 2.91 20.54 3.81
CA ASN A 155 2.67 19.16 3.45
C ASN A 155 1.42 18.64 4.16
N MET A 156 0.70 17.75 3.49
CA MET A 156 -0.35 16.92 4.07
C MET A 156 0.22 15.56 4.45
N TRP A 157 -0.15 15.05 5.62
CA TRP A 157 0.19 13.69 6.02
C TRP A 157 -0.53 12.66 5.16
N ARG A 158 0.14 11.56 4.82
CA ARG A 158 -0.44 10.53 3.96
C ARG A 158 -1.70 9.90 4.57
N TRP A 159 -1.81 9.74 5.89
CA TRP A 159 -3.05 9.28 6.52
C TRP A 159 -4.23 10.19 6.18
N GLU A 160 -4.03 11.52 6.18
CA GLU A 160 -5.08 12.48 5.86
C GLU A 160 -5.40 12.46 4.37
N ALA A 161 -4.36 12.47 3.53
CA ALA A 161 -4.51 12.43 2.07
C ALA A 161 -5.31 11.19 1.64
N VAL A 162 -4.95 10.01 2.17
CA VAL A 162 -5.65 8.74 1.93
C VAL A 162 -7.09 8.82 2.41
N GLN A 163 -7.31 9.22 3.67
CA GLN A 163 -8.63 9.20 4.31
C GLN A 163 -9.61 10.21 3.69
N THR A 164 -9.14 11.42 3.39
CA THR A 164 -10.00 12.58 3.11
C THR A 164 -10.10 12.88 1.61
N PHE A 165 -9.06 12.60 0.83
CA PHE A 165 -8.97 13.08 -0.56
C PHE A 165 -8.86 11.94 -1.58
N GLN A 166 -7.90 11.03 -1.40
CA GLN A 166 -7.62 9.99 -2.38
C GLN A 166 -8.68 8.91 -2.40
N TYR A 167 -9.08 8.41 -1.22
CA TYR A 167 -10.09 7.35 -1.16
C TYR A 167 -11.44 7.78 -1.77
N PRO A 168 -12.02 8.94 -1.43
CA PRO A 168 -13.29 9.35 -2.04
C PRO A 168 -13.21 9.48 -3.57
N LEU A 169 -12.11 10.03 -4.09
CA LEU A 169 -11.90 10.12 -5.53
C LEU A 169 -11.76 8.73 -6.15
N LEU A 170 -10.99 7.83 -5.54
CA LEU A 170 -10.80 6.49 -6.09
C LEU A 170 -12.08 5.66 -6.03
N GLU A 171 -12.90 5.80 -4.99
CA GLU A 171 -14.21 5.16 -4.89
C GLU A 171 -15.17 5.68 -5.96
N TYR A 172 -15.20 7.00 -6.17
CA TYR A 172 -15.95 7.60 -7.27
C TYR A 172 -15.52 7.02 -8.62
N LEU A 173 -14.21 6.95 -8.89
CA LEU A 173 -13.68 6.38 -10.13
C LEU A 173 -14.01 4.89 -10.27
N ALA A 174 -13.96 4.12 -9.18
CA ALA A 174 -14.34 2.70 -9.17
C ALA A 174 -15.81 2.53 -9.58
N ALA A 175 -16.71 3.33 -8.99
CA ALA A 175 -18.12 3.33 -9.31
C ALA A 175 -18.41 3.83 -10.74
N TYR A 176 -17.71 4.89 -11.19
CA TYR A 176 -17.83 5.46 -12.53
C TYR A 176 -17.44 4.48 -13.63
N ARG A 177 -16.39 3.70 -13.38
CA ARG A 177 -15.87 2.71 -14.33
C ARG A 177 -16.51 1.33 -14.17
N ASN A 178 -17.17 1.09 -13.04
CA ASN A 178 -17.61 -0.24 -12.61
C ASN A 178 -16.46 -1.26 -12.61
N GLU A 179 -15.30 -0.85 -12.08
CA GLU A 179 -14.06 -1.65 -11.99
C GLU A 179 -13.50 -1.64 -10.55
N PRO A 180 -12.74 -2.66 -10.15
CA PRO A 180 -12.13 -2.75 -8.81
C PRO A 180 -10.89 -1.86 -8.70
N LEU A 181 -11.07 -0.66 -8.17
CA LEU A 181 -10.00 0.25 -7.77
C LEU A 181 -10.01 0.39 -6.25
N PHE A 182 -8.86 0.32 -5.58
CA PHE A 182 -8.81 0.52 -4.13
C PHE A 182 -7.47 1.08 -3.67
N MET A 183 -7.44 1.56 -2.43
CA MET A 183 -6.26 2.20 -1.84
C MET A 183 -5.33 1.18 -1.19
N GLY A 184 -4.04 1.37 -1.44
CA GLY A 184 -2.93 0.79 -0.71
C GLY A 184 -1.93 1.89 -0.35
N ILE A 185 -0.73 1.51 0.06
CA ILE A 185 0.40 2.40 0.34
C ILE A 185 1.69 1.68 -0.05
N GLU A 186 2.62 2.38 -0.69
CA GLU A 186 4.02 1.98 -0.65
C GLU A 186 4.60 2.57 0.63
N SER A 187 4.71 1.74 1.67
CA SER A 187 5.16 2.22 2.96
C SER A 187 6.64 2.51 2.92
N VAL A 188 7.01 3.64 3.51
CA VAL A 188 8.37 3.86 3.96
C VAL A 188 8.54 3.04 5.23
N VAL A 189 9.15 1.88 5.11
CA VAL A 189 9.16 0.90 6.19
C VAL A 189 10.12 1.33 7.29
N ALA A 190 9.73 1.13 8.55
CA ALA A 190 10.65 1.34 9.66
C ALA A 190 11.74 0.26 9.62
N GLY A 191 13.01 0.68 9.56
CA GLY A 191 14.17 -0.21 9.51
C GLY A 191 14.48 -0.85 8.15
N HIS A 192 13.62 -0.71 7.14
CA HIS A 192 13.81 -1.38 5.85
C HIS A 192 13.60 -0.44 4.66
N GLU A 193 13.88 -1.00 3.48
CA GLU A 193 13.39 -0.49 2.19
C GLU A 193 11.85 -0.63 2.12
N HIS A 194 11.21 -0.23 1.02
CA HIS A 194 9.77 -0.08 0.98
C HIS A 194 9.00 -1.40 0.97
N THR A 195 7.69 -1.29 1.19
CA THR A 195 6.74 -2.42 1.12
C THR A 195 5.45 -1.93 0.46
N SER A 196 4.96 -2.65 -0.54
CA SER A 196 3.60 -2.52 -1.03
C SER A 196 2.63 -3.18 -0.04
N MET A 197 1.73 -2.39 0.54
CA MET A 197 0.81 -2.90 1.55
C MET A 197 -0.57 -2.28 1.44
N GLY A 198 -1.56 -2.91 2.04
CA GLY A 198 -2.92 -2.38 2.08
C GLY A 198 -3.75 -2.95 3.21
N VAL A 199 -4.73 -2.16 3.66
CA VAL A 199 -5.82 -2.58 4.54
C VAL A 199 -7.13 -2.20 3.85
N VAL A 200 -7.82 -3.20 3.31
CA VAL A 200 -9.01 -3.00 2.48
C VAL A 200 -10.30 -2.97 3.29
N THR A 201 -10.26 -3.21 4.61
CA THR A 201 -11.44 -3.07 5.48
C THR A 201 -12.10 -1.69 5.32
N GLY A 202 -13.40 -1.68 5.08
CA GLY A 202 -14.20 -0.47 4.85
C GLY A 202 -14.13 0.07 3.42
N GLN A 203 -13.18 -0.39 2.60
CA GLN A 203 -13.02 0.10 1.23
C GLN A 203 -14.00 -0.59 0.26
N MET A 204 -14.51 0.20 -0.68
CA MET A 204 -15.33 -0.22 -1.82
C MET A 204 -16.47 -1.19 -1.45
N PRO A 205 -17.42 -0.78 -0.59
CA PRO A 205 -18.58 -1.60 -0.29
C PRO A 205 -19.39 -1.87 -1.56
N ALA A 206 -20.04 -3.04 -1.68
CA ALA A 206 -20.74 -3.45 -2.91
C ALA A 206 -21.76 -2.42 -3.42
N ALA A 207 -22.32 -1.61 -2.51
CA ALA A 207 -23.28 -0.56 -2.82
C ALA A 207 -22.72 0.52 -3.76
N ILE A 208 -21.40 0.73 -3.84
CA ILE A 208 -20.82 1.76 -4.71
C ILE A 208 -21.14 1.53 -6.19
N TYR A 209 -21.31 0.27 -6.61
CA TYR A 209 -21.57 -0.09 -8.00
C TYR A 209 -23.05 0.00 -8.39
N LYS A 210 -23.92 0.32 -7.42
CA LYS A 210 -25.36 0.50 -7.62
C LYS A 210 -25.79 1.96 -7.36
N GLN A 211 -24.90 2.79 -6.86
CA GLN A 211 -25.21 4.16 -6.50
C GLN A 211 -25.37 5.03 -7.75
N LYS A 212 -26.26 6.02 -7.68
CA LYS A 212 -26.35 7.05 -8.71
C LYS A 212 -25.24 8.08 -8.48
N LEU A 213 -24.37 8.25 -9.47
CA LEU A 213 -23.27 9.20 -9.38
C LEU A 213 -23.76 10.65 -9.51
N PRO A 214 -23.10 11.61 -8.81
CA PRO A 214 -23.41 13.02 -8.92
C PRO A 214 -23.27 13.56 -10.35
N THR A 215 -24.15 14.48 -10.73
CA THR A 215 -24.07 15.27 -11.97
C THR A 215 -23.53 16.68 -11.73
N THR A 216 -23.09 16.97 -10.51
CA THR A 216 -22.53 18.25 -10.05
C THR A 216 -21.30 17.99 -9.18
N ALA A 217 -20.52 19.05 -8.93
CA ALA A 217 -19.29 18.95 -8.13
C ALA A 217 -19.55 18.40 -6.73
N GLY A 218 -18.61 17.57 -6.26
CA GLY A 218 -18.66 16.93 -4.96
C GLY A 218 -19.11 15.47 -5.01
N TYR A 219 -18.48 14.64 -4.17
CA TYR A 219 -18.82 13.25 -3.97
C TYR A 219 -18.68 12.90 -2.49
N THR A 220 -19.67 12.18 -1.95
CA THR A 220 -19.61 11.64 -0.59
C THR A 220 -19.44 10.13 -0.70
N ALA A 221 -18.30 9.63 -0.25
CA ALA A 221 -18.00 8.21 -0.31
C ALA A 221 -18.93 7.39 0.62
N LEU A 222 -19.31 6.20 0.17
CA LEU A 222 -20.09 5.23 0.95
C LEU A 222 -19.19 4.36 1.83
N GLY A 223 -17.98 4.05 1.38
CA GLY A 223 -16.97 3.36 2.16
C GLY A 223 -15.96 4.33 2.78
N ASN A 224 -14.84 3.80 3.25
CA ASN A 224 -13.73 4.60 3.80
C ASN A 224 -12.39 3.86 3.73
N ALA A 225 -11.29 4.61 3.90
CA ALA A 225 -9.94 4.07 4.08
C ALA A 225 -9.42 4.30 5.51
N ASN A 226 -10.29 4.30 6.52
CA ASN A 226 -9.90 4.66 7.91
C ASN A 226 -8.85 3.71 8.49
N ALA A 227 -8.99 2.41 8.24
CA ALA A 227 -8.05 1.40 8.74
C ALA A 227 -6.67 1.54 8.09
N LEU A 228 -6.61 1.81 6.78
CA LEU A 228 -5.36 2.08 6.07
C LEU A 228 -4.72 3.39 6.56
N ALA A 229 -5.51 4.43 6.77
CA ALA A 229 -5.02 5.71 7.30
C ALA A 229 -4.46 5.57 8.72
N GLN A 230 -5.13 4.80 9.60
CA GLN A 230 -4.61 4.50 10.93
C GLN A 230 -3.29 3.74 10.84
N TRP A 231 -3.20 2.72 9.98
CA TRP A 231 -1.94 1.99 9.78
C TRP A 231 -0.82 2.94 9.35
N GLN A 232 -1.09 3.83 8.40
CA GLN A 232 -0.12 4.82 7.93
C GLN A 232 0.32 5.75 9.07
N TYR A 233 -0.60 6.21 9.92
CA TYR A 233 -0.25 7.02 11.09
C TYR A 233 0.64 6.26 12.08
N CYS A 234 0.29 5.01 12.37
CA CYS A 234 0.91 4.23 13.42
C CYS A 234 2.30 3.71 13.06
N PHE A 235 2.48 3.22 11.83
CA PHE A 235 3.57 2.32 11.51
C PHE A 235 4.50 2.81 10.40
N ASP A 236 4.03 3.68 9.50
CA ASP A 236 4.86 4.23 8.45
C ASP A 236 6.00 5.08 9.04
N ARG A 237 7.24 4.82 8.62
CA ARG A 237 8.43 5.54 9.10
C ARG A 237 8.39 7.00 8.72
N GLY A 238 7.88 7.31 7.53
CA GLY A 238 7.76 8.67 7.03
C GLY A 238 6.80 9.53 7.84
N ASN A 239 6.04 8.93 8.77
CA ASN A 239 5.06 9.63 9.59
C ASN A 239 5.59 10.00 10.98
N SER A 240 6.05 11.24 11.14
CA SER A 240 6.40 11.84 12.43
C SER A 240 5.27 12.64 13.08
N ASP A 241 4.04 12.57 12.56
CA ASP A 241 2.87 13.20 13.18
C ASP A 241 2.58 12.60 14.56
N THR A 242 2.33 13.46 15.55
CA THR A 242 1.95 13.05 16.91
C THR A 242 0.52 13.44 17.25
N SER A 243 -0.24 13.92 16.27
CA SER A 243 -1.61 14.43 16.48
C SER A 243 -2.66 13.36 16.76
N ARG A 244 -2.32 12.05 16.66
CA ARG A 244 -3.30 10.95 16.72
C ARG A 244 -4.36 11.04 15.61
N GLY A 245 -4.02 11.64 14.47
CA GLY A 245 -4.92 11.89 13.37
C GLY A 245 -5.94 13.00 13.65
N ASN A 246 -5.60 13.96 14.50
CA ASN A 246 -6.49 15.06 14.90
C ASN A 246 -6.11 16.38 14.22
N THR A 247 -7.00 17.37 14.31
CA THR A 247 -6.65 18.76 14.02
C THR A 247 -5.68 19.30 15.07
N THR A 248 -4.85 20.28 14.69
CA THR A 248 -3.91 20.94 15.60
C THR A 248 -4.05 22.45 15.53
N THR A 249 -3.65 23.15 16.60
CA THR A 249 -3.54 24.61 16.58
C THR A 249 -2.26 25.07 15.91
N GLN A 250 -2.31 26.24 15.27
CA GLN A 250 -1.15 26.89 14.65
C GLN A 250 -1.00 28.34 15.12
N PRO A 251 0.20 28.80 15.53
CA PRO A 251 1.42 28.00 15.74
C PRO A 251 1.34 27.15 17.01
N GLY A 252 2.11 26.05 17.07
CA GLY A 252 2.31 25.28 18.31
C GLY A 252 1.97 23.80 18.22
N ASN A 253 1.32 23.33 17.15
CA ASN A 253 0.99 21.92 16.94
C ASN A 253 0.27 21.29 18.15
N VAL A 254 -0.57 22.06 18.85
CA VAL A 254 -1.29 21.53 20.01
C VAL A 254 -2.43 20.65 19.49
N ASN A 255 -2.39 19.37 19.86
CA ASN A 255 -3.44 18.41 19.52
C ASN A 255 -4.78 18.86 20.13
N SER A 256 -5.79 19.05 19.30
CA SER A 256 -7.11 19.53 19.75
C SER A 256 -7.97 18.43 20.39
N GLY A 257 -7.62 17.16 20.21
CA GLY A 257 -8.50 16.02 20.52
C GLY A 257 -9.68 15.84 19.55
N VAL A 258 -9.80 16.71 18.55
CA VAL A 258 -10.89 16.67 17.56
C VAL A 258 -10.41 15.97 16.29
N GLY A 259 -10.92 14.76 16.06
CA GLY A 259 -10.57 13.94 14.91
C GLY A 259 -10.55 12.45 15.26
N ASN A 260 -9.55 11.75 14.73
CA ASN A 260 -9.46 10.30 14.80
C ASN A 260 -9.13 9.74 16.20
N ASN A 261 -8.32 10.45 16.99
CA ASN A 261 -7.87 10.02 18.33
C ASN A 261 -7.24 8.61 18.37
N TRP A 262 -6.48 8.25 17.34
CA TRP A 262 -5.93 6.91 17.20
C TRP A 262 -5.02 6.48 18.36
N ASP A 263 -5.08 5.20 18.67
CA ASP A 263 -4.18 4.49 19.57
C ASP A 263 -3.56 3.34 18.76
N CYS A 264 -2.23 3.27 18.75
CA CYS A 264 -1.47 2.29 17.97
C CYS A 264 -0.94 1.13 18.83
N SER A 265 -1.57 0.88 19.98
CA SER A 265 -1.33 -0.34 20.74
C SER A 265 -1.73 -1.56 19.92
N VAL A 266 -0.93 -2.61 20.02
CA VAL A 266 -1.09 -3.81 19.20
C VAL A 266 -1.69 -4.91 20.08
N PRO A 267 -2.89 -5.43 19.77
CA PRO A 267 -3.48 -6.51 20.55
C PRO A 267 -2.54 -7.72 20.66
N GLY A 268 -2.38 -8.24 21.88
CA GLY A 268 -1.47 -9.36 22.15
C GLY A 268 0.01 -8.98 22.17
N SER A 269 0.35 -7.68 22.12
CA SER A 269 1.71 -7.17 22.25
C SER A 269 1.79 -6.11 23.34
N ALA A 270 2.93 -6.05 24.03
CA ALA A 270 3.22 -5.04 25.04
C ALA A 270 3.94 -3.82 24.44
N ASN A 271 3.65 -3.48 23.17
CA ASN A 271 4.35 -2.40 22.46
C ASN A 271 4.16 -1.02 23.12
N SER A 272 3.02 -0.79 23.79
CA SER A 272 2.77 0.43 24.55
C SER A 272 3.57 0.55 25.85
N ALA A 273 4.18 -0.54 26.30
CA ALA A 273 5.14 -0.57 27.41
C ALA A 273 6.60 -0.47 26.92
N SER A 274 6.84 -0.41 25.61
CA SER A 274 8.18 -0.22 25.05
C SER A 274 8.78 1.10 25.54
N PRO A 275 10.08 1.15 25.87
CA PRO A 275 10.78 2.42 26.15
C PRO A 275 10.71 3.43 25.00
N ASP A 276 10.47 2.95 23.77
CA ASP A 276 10.35 3.76 22.55
C ASP A 276 8.89 4.21 22.26
N TRP A 277 7.95 3.88 23.15
CA TRP A 277 6.57 4.34 23.04
C TRP A 277 6.42 5.83 23.31
N ASN A 278 5.79 6.54 22.38
CA ASN A 278 5.40 7.93 22.56
C ASN A 278 3.99 8.01 23.15
N LEU A 279 3.89 8.38 24.42
CA LEU A 279 2.61 8.47 25.13
C LEU A 279 1.66 9.50 24.49
N ALA A 280 2.15 10.66 24.06
CA ALA A 280 1.32 11.72 23.47
C ALA A 280 0.80 11.33 22.08
N ALA A 281 1.65 10.67 21.28
CA ALA A 281 1.29 10.20 19.94
C ALA A 281 0.54 8.86 19.95
N ALA A 282 0.56 8.14 21.08
CA ALA A 282 0.10 6.76 21.23
C ALA A 282 0.64 5.83 20.13
N LYS A 283 1.94 5.91 19.83
CA LYS A 283 2.64 5.05 18.85
C LYS A 283 4.13 4.87 19.16
N LEU A 284 4.76 3.86 18.55
CA LEU A 284 6.21 3.67 18.60
C LEU A 284 6.95 4.73 17.74
N ASN A 285 8.06 5.27 18.25
CA ASN A 285 8.92 6.22 17.53
C ASN A 285 10.01 5.55 16.68
N GLY A 286 10.32 4.29 16.94
CA GLY A 286 11.45 3.52 16.42
C GLY A 286 11.40 3.41 14.91
N ALA A 287 12.20 4.25 14.26
CA ALA A 287 12.15 4.42 12.81
C ALA A 287 13.23 3.63 12.08
N ASN A 288 14.35 3.31 12.73
CA ASN A 288 15.59 2.88 12.06
C ASN A 288 16.10 1.53 12.56
N GLY A 289 16.75 0.80 11.66
CA GLY A 289 17.52 -0.39 11.96
C GLY A 289 16.72 -1.45 12.69
N ASP A 290 17.32 -2.03 13.73
CA ASP A 290 16.68 -3.08 14.54
C ASP A 290 15.40 -2.58 15.23
N ASN A 291 15.40 -1.34 15.76
CA ASN A 291 14.20 -0.76 16.36
C ASN A 291 13.09 -0.55 15.33
N GLY A 292 13.46 -0.10 14.13
CA GLY A 292 12.55 0.02 13.01
C GLY A 292 11.99 -1.34 12.58
N HIS A 293 12.83 -2.37 12.50
CA HIS A 293 12.41 -3.73 12.22
C HIS A 293 11.36 -4.21 13.23
N LEU A 294 11.60 -3.99 14.53
CA LEU A 294 10.64 -4.33 15.58
C LEU A 294 9.31 -3.58 15.41
N LYS A 295 9.35 -2.27 15.12
CA LYS A 295 8.13 -1.50 14.81
C LYS A 295 7.38 -2.08 13.60
N THR A 296 8.10 -2.53 12.57
CA THR A 296 7.51 -3.16 11.38
C THR A 296 6.88 -4.52 11.70
N VAL A 297 7.50 -5.33 12.56
CA VAL A 297 6.89 -6.58 13.06
C VAL A 297 5.59 -6.28 13.82
N GLU A 298 5.58 -5.24 14.66
CA GLU A 298 4.36 -4.78 15.35
C GLU A 298 3.28 -4.30 14.37
N ALA A 299 3.66 -3.69 13.25
CA ALA A 299 2.74 -3.29 12.19
C ALA A 299 2.04 -4.50 11.56
N VAL A 300 2.78 -5.58 11.28
CA VAL A 300 2.21 -6.82 10.74
C VAL A 300 1.33 -7.52 11.76
N LYS A 301 1.72 -7.54 13.05
CA LYS A 301 0.87 -8.06 14.14
C LYS A 301 -0.45 -7.29 14.26
N TRP A 302 -0.41 -5.96 14.16
CA TRP A 302 -1.62 -5.13 14.17
C TRP A 302 -2.55 -5.51 13.01
N MET A 303 -2.00 -5.65 11.80
CA MET A 303 -2.79 -6.07 10.64
C MET A 303 -3.36 -7.47 10.82
N ALA A 304 -2.60 -8.40 11.41
CA ALA A 304 -3.06 -9.76 11.69
C ALA A 304 -4.16 -9.79 12.76
N ALA A 305 -4.08 -8.94 13.79
CA ALA A 305 -5.07 -8.88 14.85
C ALA A 305 -6.37 -8.17 14.41
N MET A 306 -6.25 -7.07 13.66
CA MET A 306 -7.36 -6.18 13.34
C MET A 306 -7.99 -6.49 11.98
N HIS A 307 -7.18 -6.91 11.00
CA HIS A 307 -7.56 -7.08 9.59
C HIS A 307 -6.96 -8.34 8.94
N PRO A 308 -7.03 -9.53 9.56
CA PRO A 308 -6.28 -10.73 9.14
C PRO A 308 -6.55 -11.17 7.70
N ASN A 309 -7.77 -10.91 7.20
CA ASN A 309 -8.21 -11.32 5.87
C ASN A 309 -8.29 -10.16 4.90
N ALA A 310 -8.38 -8.93 5.41
CA ALA A 310 -8.64 -7.73 4.64
C ALA A 310 -7.38 -6.87 4.54
N SER A 311 -6.20 -7.49 4.49
CA SER A 311 -4.94 -6.79 4.39
C SER A 311 -3.84 -7.66 3.77
N TYR A 312 -2.79 -7.01 3.26
CA TYR A 312 -1.58 -7.62 2.72
C TYR A 312 -0.35 -6.75 3.00
N TYR A 313 0.81 -7.38 3.12
CA TYR A 313 2.11 -6.74 3.33
C TYR A 313 3.17 -7.46 2.48
N VAL A 314 3.60 -6.82 1.40
CA VAL A 314 4.51 -7.37 0.40
C VAL A 314 5.73 -6.46 0.30
N PRO A 315 6.86 -6.80 0.94
CA PRO A 315 8.10 -6.05 0.79
C PRO A 315 8.42 -5.81 -0.67
N ALA A 316 8.84 -4.59 -1.00
CA ALA A 316 9.02 -4.14 -2.37
C ALA A 316 10.50 -3.91 -2.67
N HIS A 317 10.86 -4.17 -3.94
CA HIS A 317 12.18 -3.97 -4.53
C HIS A 317 13.34 -4.23 -3.53
N LEU A 318 13.29 -5.38 -2.83
CA LEU A 318 13.96 -5.61 -1.55
C LEU A 318 15.47 -5.47 -1.62
N GLU A 319 16.04 -5.92 -2.74
CA GLU A 319 17.47 -5.95 -2.99
C GLU A 319 18.03 -4.56 -3.32
N ARG A 320 17.17 -3.61 -3.73
CA ARG A 320 17.55 -2.26 -4.20
C ARG A 320 18.44 -1.55 -3.19
N ALA A 321 18.03 -1.58 -1.92
CA ALA A 321 18.69 -0.86 -0.83
C ALA A 321 20.06 -1.43 -0.41
N GLY A 322 20.43 -2.62 -0.89
CA GLY A 322 21.61 -3.33 -0.44
C GLY A 322 21.36 -4.14 0.85
N PRO A 323 22.42 -4.57 1.54
CA PRO A 323 22.29 -5.38 2.75
C PRO A 323 21.61 -4.60 3.87
N PHE A 324 21.03 -5.34 4.83
CA PHE A 324 20.41 -4.72 5.99
C PHE A 324 21.40 -3.89 6.81
N ASN A 325 20.96 -2.71 7.24
CA ASN A 325 21.71 -1.84 8.15
C ASN A 325 21.04 -1.81 9.54
N PRO A 326 21.65 -2.42 10.58
CA PRO A 326 21.10 -2.45 11.95
C PRO A 326 20.88 -1.07 12.59
N ALA A 327 21.43 0.01 12.00
CA ALA A 327 21.23 1.38 12.45
C ALA A 327 20.50 2.27 11.44
N GLY A 328 20.13 1.75 10.27
CA GLY A 328 19.54 2.53 9.17
C GLY A 328 18.33 1.84 8.55
N ASN A 329 17.89 2.33 7.41
CA ASN A 329 16.63 1.89 6.80
C ASN A 329 16.84 1.20 5.47
N ASN A 330 17.86 0.38 5.41
CA ASN A 330 18.30 -0.25 4.19
C ASN A 330 18.02 -1.73 4.32
N GLY A 331 17.53 -2.32 3.23
CA GLY A 331 17.63 -3.75 2.97
C GLY A 331 16.71 -4.65 3.78
N PHE A 332 16.58 -5.86 3.26
CA PHE A 332 15.91 -6.97 3.92
C PHE A 332 16.86 -8.16 3.98
N ASN A 333 16.77 -8.93 5.05
CA ASN A 333 17.39 -10.25 5.17
C ASN A 333 16.27 -11.29 5.24
N VAL A 334 16.56 -12.54 4.92
CA VAL A 334 15.58 -13.64 4.98
C VAL A 334 14.91 -13.75 6.36
N GLU A 335 15.65 -13.50 7.45
CA GLU A 335 15.07 -13.52 8.81
C GLU A 335 13.98 -12.46 9.01
N HIS A 336 14.08 -11.31 8.36
CA HIS A 336 13.03 -10.30 8.44
C HIS A 336 11.75 -10.76 7.75
N LEU A 337 11.90 -11.42 6.59
CA LEU A 337 10.78 -12.01 5.85
C LEU A 337 10.11 -13.12 6.67
N ARG A 338 10.91 -13.97 7.34
CA ARG A 338 10.41 -14.97 8.29
C ARG A 338 9.69 -14.31 9.47
N ASN A 339 10.23 -13.23 10.04
CA ASN A 339 9.59 -12.50 11.15
C ASN A 339 8.22 -11.94 10.74
N PHE A 340 8.11 -11.35 9.55
CA PHE A 340 6.84 -10.85 9.05
C PHE A 340 5.84 -11.99 8.81
N ASN A 341 6.26 -13.07 8.16
CA ASN A 341 5.39 -14.22 7.94
C ASN A 341 4.98 -14.91 9.26
N ASN A 342 5.88 -15.00 10.25
CA ASN A 342 5.56 -15.52 11.59
C ASN A 342 4.54 -14.61 12.32
N ALA A 343 4.69 -13.29 12.19
CA ALA A 343 3.80 -12.32 12.81
C ALA A 343 2.38 -12.33 12.21
N GLY A 344 2.26 -12.62 10.91
CA GLY A 344 0.97 -12.66 10.23
C GLY A 344 1.06 -13.40 8.90
N PRO A 345 0.98 -14.73 8.86
CA PRO A 345 1.19 -15.51 7.63
C PRO A 345 0.08 -15.31 6.59
N ARG A 346 -1.07 -14.76 7.02
CA ARG A 346 -2.17 -14.37 6.12
C ARG A 346 -2.05 -12.92 5.63
N VAL A 347 -1.11 -12.16 6.17
CA VAL A 347 -0.86 -10.74 5.84
C VAL A 347 0.43 -10.59 5.06
N ALA A 348 1.54 -11.13 5.57
CA ALA A 348 2.85 -11.10 4.93
C ALA A 348 3.14 -12.45 4.26
N PHE A 349 2.86 -12.52 2.95
CA PHE A 349 2.84 -13.77 2.20
C PHE A 349 3.58 -13.69 0.87
N GLY A 350 4.44 -12.71 0.67
CA GLY A 350 5.21 -12.60 -0.57
C GLY A 350 6.05 -11.34 -0.63
N PHE A 351 6.64 -11.12 -1.79
CA PHE A 351 7.58 -10.03 -2.04
C PHE A 351 7.55 -9.55 -3.49
N GLU A 352 8.19 -8.42 -3.74
CA GLU A 352 8.42 -7.87 -5.08
C GLU A 352 9.92 -7.87 -5.39
N SER A 353 10.42 -8.97 -5.94
CA SER A 353 11.86 -9.11 -6.30
C SER A 353 12.12 -8.78 -7.77
N GLN A 354 11.06 -8.68 -8.61
CA GLN A 354 11.15 -7.94 -9.87
C GLN A 354 10.85 -6.47 -9.58
N PRO A 355 11.85 -5.57 -9.62
CA PRO A 355 11.61 -4.16 -9.38
C PRO A 355 10.78 -3.55 -10.51
N GLY A 356 10.15 -2.42 -10.21
CA GLY A 356 9.72 -1.49 -11.25
C GLY A 356 10.90 -0.80 -11.94
N HIS A 357 10.67 0.40 -12.47
CA HIS A 357 11.70 1.16 -13.21
C HIS A 357 12.32 0.39 -14.40
N GLY A 358 11.53 -0.45 -15.08
CA GLY A 358 12.02 -1.32 -16.16
C GLY A 358 12.60 -0.58 -17.38
N ALA A 359 12.33 0.72 -17.52
CA ALA A 359 12.93 1.57 -18.57
C ALA A 359 14.24 2.24 -18.15
N SER A 360 14.59 2.19 -16.86
CA SER A 360 15.84 2.71 -16.33
C SER A 360 17.06 1.98 -16.89
N ASP A 361 18.11 2.74 -17.21
CA ASP A 361 19.41 2.23 -17.67
C ASP A 361 20.17 1.41 -16.60
N ARG A 362 19.65 1.39 -15.36
CA ARG A 362 20.20 0.66 -14.21
C ARG A 362 19.43 -0.61 -13.86
N ARG A 363 18.76 -1.23 -14.83
CA ARG A 363 18.13 -2.56 -14.71
C ARG A 363 17.11 -2.62 -13.56
N GLY A 364 16.15 -1.71 -13.54
CA GLY A 364 15.18 -1.57 -12.44
C GLY A 364 15.80 -0.99 -11.18
N GLU A 365 16.79 -0.11 -11.36
CA GLU A 365 17.61 0.50 -10.31
C GLU A 365 18.36 -0.48 -9.39
N TYR A 366 18.61 -1.72 -9.84
CA TYR A 366 19.46 -2.67 -9.14
C TYR A 366 20.86 -2.57 -9.71
N ASN A 367 21.72 -1.85 -9.00
CA ASN A 367 23.04 -1.48 -9.52
C ASN A 367 24.13 -1.45 -8.45
N LEU A 368 25.37 -1.48 -8.93
CA LEU A 368 26.56 -1.37 -8.09
C LEU A 368 26.64 0.01 -7.42
N ARG A 369 27.12 0.03 -6.18
CA ARG A 369 27.40 1.21 -5.35
C ARG A 369 26.21 2.18 -5.24
N ARG A 370 24.98 1.66 -5.29
CA ARG A 370 23.75 2.45 -5.25
C ARG A 370 23.62 3.23 -3.93
N ASN A 371 23.77 2.54 -2.81
CA ASN A 371 23.48 3.12 -1.49
C ASN A 371 24.75 3.29 -0.65
N ALA A 372 24.66 4.13 0.38
CA ALA A 372 25.74 4.31 1.34
C ALA A 372 25.24 3.97 2.75
N ILE A 373 26.04 3.20 3.49
CA ILE A 373 25.90 3.02 4.93
C ILE A 373 27.14 3.66 5.55
N GLY A 374 26.97 4.83 6.15
CA GLY A 374 28.08 5.69 6.54
C GLY A 374 28.88 6.15 5.32
N SER A 375 30.21 6.01 5.36
CA SER A 375 31.11 6.33 4.24
C SER A 375 31.28 5.20 3.22
N VAL A 376 30.72 4.01 3.49
CA VAL A 376 30.91 2.83 2.65
C VAL A 376 29.74 2.69 1.66
N ARG A 377 30.07 2.57 0.37
CA ARG A 377 29.10 2.30 -0.70
C ARG A 377 28.83 0.81 -0.79
N TYR A 378 27.56 0.45 -0.91
CA TYR A 378 27.09 -0.90 -1.10
C TYR A 378 26.34 -1.01 -2.42
N ASP A 379 26.48 -2.17 -3.05
CA ASP A 379 25.67 -2.57 -4.18
C ASP A 379 24.25 -2.90 -3.71
N SER A 380 23.29 -2.88 -4.64
CA SER A 380 22.07 -3.67 -4.45
C SER A 380 22.44 -5.13 -4.16
N VAL A 381 21.63 -5.87 -3.40
CA VAL A 381 21.95 -7.27 -3.07
C VAL A 381 21.98 -8.10 -4.36
N GLY A 382 23.08 -8.82 -4.61
CA GLY A 382 23.32 -9.51 -5.89
C GLY A 382 23.86 -8.62 -7.02
N GLY A 383 24.04 -7.32 -6.78
CA GLY A 383 24.66 -6.35 -7.69
C GLY A 383 23.78 -5.88 -8.85
N THR A 384 22.85 -6.72 -9.30
CA THR A 384 21.92 -6.42 -10.41
C THR A 384 20.73 -7.39 -10.45
N THR A 385 19.89 -7.27 -11.49
CA THR A 385 18.84 -8.26 -11.82
C THR A 385 19.34 -9.37 -12.75
N PHE A 386 18.77 -10.55 -12.58
CA PHE A 386 19.00 -11.78 -13.35
C PHE A 386 17.77 -12.03 -14.23
N GLY A 387 17.80 -11.52 -15.47
CA GLY A 387 16.64 -11.58 -16.37
C GLY A 387 15.46 -10.73 -15.90
N GLY A 388 15.74 -9.60 -15.24
CA GLY A 388 14.72 -8.70 -14.67
C GLY A 388 14.37 -9.00 -13.21
N THR A 389 14.78 -10.15 -12.67
CA THR A 389 14.48 -10.56 -11.29
C THR A 389 15.68 -10.39 -10.36
N GLY A 390 15.46 -9.86 -9.16
CA GLY A 390 16.49 -9.75 -8.11
C GLY A 390 16.98 -11.11 -7.60
N VAL A 391 18.13 -11.10 -6.91
CA VAL A 391 18.79 -12.34 -6.46
C VAL A 391 17.96 -13.13 -5.44
N TYR A 392 17.05 -12.49 -4.69
CA TYR A 392 16.25 -13.19 -3.69
C TYR A 392 15.25 -14.16 -4.30
N ALA A 393 14.80 -13.91 -5.54
CA ALA A 393 13.96 -14.83 -6.29
C ALA A 393 14.65 -15.50 -7.48
N GLY A 394 15.67 -14.88 -8.07
CA GLY A 394 16.32 -15.37 -9.29
C GLY A 394 17.32 -16.51 -9.08
N GLN A 395 17.80 -16.73 -7.84
CA GLN A 395 18.79 -17.76 -7.53
C GLN A 395 18.13 -19.06 -7.03
N VAL A 396 18.43 -20.18 -7.71
CA VAL A 396 18.07 -21.52 -7.23
C VAL A 396 18.78 -21.82 -5.91
N GLY A 397 18.03 -22.31 -4.93
CA GLY A 397 18.46 -22.48 -3.54
C GLY A 397 18.58 -21.16 -2.76
N GLY A 398 18.10 -20.06 -3.33
CA GLY A 398 18.15 -18.71 -2.73
C GLY A 398 17.08 -18.45 -1.68
N VAL A 399 16.82 -17.17 -1.41
CA VAL A 399 15.88 -16.73 -0.36
C VAL A 399 14.47 -17.26 -0.61
N TRP A 400 13.97 -17.21 -1.84
CA TRP A 400 12.64 -17.70 -2.18
C TRP A 400 12.50 -19.20 -1.93
N ASP A 401 13.43 -20.00 -2.46
CA ASP A 401 13.45 -21.45 -2.31
C ASP A 401 13.55 -21.86 -0.83
N ALA A 402 14.31 -21.11 -0.02
CA ALA A 402 14.38 -21.34 1.43
C ALA A 402 13.02 -21.12 2.11
N LEU A 403 12.35 -20.00 1.81
CA LEU A 403 11.02 -19.69 2.38
C LEU A 403 9.98 -20.72 1.97
N LEU A 404 9.98 -21.15 0.69
CA LEU A 404 9.10 -22.21 0.19
C LEU A 404 9.43 -23.57 0.82
N GLY A 405 10.71 -23.91 0.93
CA GLY A 405 11.19 -25.16 1.53
C GLY A 405 10.89 -25.28 3.03
N GLU A 406 10.75 -24.16 3.72
CA GLU A 406 10.26 -24.08 5.10
C GLU A 406 8.74 -24.28 5.22
N GLY A 407 8.01 -24.43 4.10
CA GLY A 407 6.56 -24.58 4.07
C GLY A 407 5.80 -23.27 4.24
N ARG A 408 6.44 -22.12 3.99
CA ARG A 408 5.78 -20.81 4.07
C ARG A 408 5.05 -20.51 2.78
N ASN A 409 3.84 -19.96 2.91
CA ASN A 409 3.18 -19.29 1.81
C ASN A 409 3.92 -17.98 1.52
N TRP A 410 4.85 -18.02 0.57
CA TRP A 410 5.68 -16.88 0.18
C TRP A 410 5.74 -16.75 -1.34
N TRP A 411 5.00 -15.80 -1.87
CA TRP A 411 4.70 -15.69 -3.29
C TRP A 411 5.47 -14.57 -3.97
N PHE A 412 5.67 -14.76 -5.27
CA PHE A 412 6.35 -13.81 -6.14
C PHE A 412 5.35 -12.82 -6.76
N PHE A 413 5.69 -11.54 -6.68
CA PHE A 413 4.98 -10.45 -7.34
C PHE A 413 5.97 -9.51 -8.05
N ALA A 414 5.43 -8.67 -8.92
CA ALA A 414 6.14 -7.59 -9.60
C ALA A 414 5.27 -6.32 -9.55
N SER A 415 5.84 -5.14 -9.71
CA SER A 415 5.05 -3.93 -9.90
C SER A 415 5.71 -2.94 -10.83
N SER A 416 4.94 -1.96 -11.27
CA SER A 416 5.46 -0.89 -12.11
C SER A 416 6.42 0.06 -11.39
N ASP A 417 6.25 0.25 -10.07
CA ASP A 417 6.89 1.32 -9.29
C ASP A 417 6.85 2.68 -10.04
N TRP A 418 5.73 2.94 -10.74
CA TRP A 418 5.71 4.05 -11.69
C TRP A 418 5.71 5.40 -10.96
N HIS A 419 6.62 6.27 -11.36
CA HIS A 419 6.73 7.67 -10.93
C HIS A 419 6.60 8.64 -12.10
N SER A 420 7.28 8.37 -13.22
CA SER A 420 7.33 9.22 -14.40
C SER A 420 7.89 8.47 -15.62
N ARG A 421 7.89 9.12 -16.80
CA ARG A 421 8.66 8.64 -17.95
C ARG A 421 10.08 9.24 -17.99
N GLY A 422 10.60 9.70 -16.86
CA GLY A 422 11.92 10.32 -16.72
C GLY A 422 12.04 11.62 -17.52
N ALA A 423 12.96 11.67 -18.48
CA ALA A 423 13.18 12.86 -19.31
C ALA A 423 12.06 13.12 -20.32
N PHE A 424 11.16 12.15 -20.51
CA PHE A 424 10.07 12.24 -21.49
C PHE A 424 8.76 12.74 -20.86
N SER A 425 7.91 13.34 -21.68
CA SER A 425 6.53 13.63 -21.30
C SER A 425 5.82 12.34 -20.89
N VAL A 426 4.91 12.43 -19.93
CA VAL A 426 4.12 11.28 -19.44
C VAL A 426 3.29 10.61 -20.53
N ASP A 427 2.98 11.31 -21.62
CA ASP A 427 2.25 10.79 -22.78
C ASP A 427 3.15 10.36 -23.95
N ASP A 428 4.47 10.51 -23.85
CA ASP A 428 5.42 9.95 -24.83
C ASP A 428 5.40 8.41 -24.76
N ARG A 429 5.76 7.72 -25.83
CA ARG A 429 5.94 6.26 -25.82
C ARG A 429 7.33 5.86 -25.30
N ARG A 430 8.29 6.77 -25.38
CA ARG A 430 9.66 6.59 -24.85
C ARG A 430 9.66 6.82 -23.36
N SER A 431 10.54 6.10 -22.68
CA SER A 431 10.82 6.27 -21.27
C SER A 431 12.26 5.87 -21.00
N ASP A 432 12.91 6.56 -20.08
CA ASP A 432 14.20 6.20 -19.49
C ASP A 432 14.09 5.99 -17.97
N ASN A 433 12.86 5.92 -17.44
CA ASN A 433 12.59 5.65 -16.04
C ASN A 433 11.57 4.52 -15.88
N ASP A 434 10.28 4.81 -16.10
CA ASP A 434 9.19 3.86 -15.80
C ASP A 434 8.28 3.59 -17.00
N PHE A 435 7.69 2.39 -16.99
CA PHE A 435 6.55 2.05 -17.84
C PHE A 435 5.27 2.14 -17.01
N TRP A 436 4.17 2.59 -17.61
CA TRP A 436 2.88 2.70 -16.93
C TRP A 436 2.47 1.38 -16.26
N PRO A 437 1.68 1.42 -15.18
CA PRO A 437 1.09 0.21 -14.62
C PRO A 437 0.36 -0.59 -15.71
N GLY A 438 0.79 -1.84 -15.91
CA GLY A 438 0.31 -2.72 -16.97
C GLY A 438 1.01 -2.64 -18.33
N GLU A 439 1.72 -1.56 -18.63
CA GLU A 439 2.40 -1.37 -19.94
C GLU A 439 3.50 -2.41 -20.13
N TYR A 440 4.32 -2.62 -19.08
CA TYR A 440 5.39 -3.60 -19.08
C TYR A 440 5.14 -4.73 -18.07
N GLN A 441 4.92 -4.42 -16.79
CA GLN A 441 4.72 -5.42 -15.73
C GLN A 441 3.24 -5.58 -15.34
N ARG A 442 2.85 -6.83 -15.08
CA ARG A 442 1.50 -7.19 -14.57
C ARG A 442 1.58 -8.34 -13.58
N ASN A 443 0.69 -8.30 -12.60
CA ASN A 443 0.29 -9.48 -11.83
C ASN A 443 -1.01 -10.02 -12.41
N TYR A 444 -1.04 -11.30 -12.76
CA TYR A 444 -2.25 -12.01 -13.10
C TYR A 444 -2.69 -12.83 -11.90
N THR A 445 -3.69 -12.31 -11.19
CA THR A 445 -4.20 -12.89 -9.95
C THR A 445 -5.44 -13.72 -10.22
N LEU A 446 -5.49 -14.97 -9.79
CA LEU A 446 -6.70 -15.79 -9.88
C LEU A 446 -7.74 -15.30 -8.87
N VAL A 447 -8.81 -14.70 -9.39
CA VAL A 447 -9.94 -14.19 -8.60
C VAL A 447 -11.10 -15.16 -8.70
N ARG A 448 -11.56 -15.65 -7.55
CA ARG A 448 -12.68 -16.61 -7.47
C ARG A 448 -13.98 -15.84 -7.24
N HIS A 449 -14.91 -15.94 -8.19
CA HIS A 449 -16.13 -15.14 -8.24
C HIS A 449 -17.26 -15.64 -7.32
N GLY A 450 -17.10 -16.81 -6.67
CA GLY A 450 -18.16 -17.41 -5.86
C GLY A 450 -19.50 -17.57 -6.61
N HIS A 451 -20.62 -17.47 -5.90
CA HIS A 451 -21.98 -17.37 -6.47
C HIS A 451 -22.41 -15.93 -6.78
N THR A 452 -21.48 -14.96 -6.71
CA THR A 452 -21.81 -13.58 -7.07
C THR A 452 -21.92 -13.47 -8.58
N ASP A 453 -22.84 -12.61 -9.06
CA ASP A 453 -22.92 -12.28 -10.47
C ASP A 453 -21.51 -11.96 -10.98
N LYS A 454 -21.14 -12.54 -12.11
CA LYS A 454 -19.80 -12.55 -12.74
C LYS A 454 -19.13 -11.18 -12.98
N LYS A 455 -19.69 -10.08 -12.44
CA LYS A 455 -19.38 -8.69 -12.76
C LYS A 455 -19.00 -7.81 -11.56
N GLN A 456 -18.93 -8.32 -10.32
CA GLN A 456 -18.56 -7.48 -9.16
C GLN A 456 -17.40 -8.07 -8.35
N VAL A 457 -16.19 -7.87 -8.87
CA VAL A 457 -14.94 -8.15 -8.15
C VAL A 457 -14.74 -7.05 -7.10
N GLY A 458 -14.58 -7.43 -5.84
CA GLY A 458 -14.27 -6.51 -4.73
C GLY A 458 -12.80 -6.59 -4.30
N PRO A 459 -12.29 -5.60 -3.53
CA PRO A 459 -10.91 -5.61 -3.02
C PRO A 459 -10.58 -6.88 -2.24
N GLN A 460 -11.54 -7.40 -1.46
CA GLN A 460 -11.36 -8.63 -0.68
C GLN A 460 -11.03 -9.83 -1.58
N MET A 461 -11.70 -9.96 -2.72
CA MET A 461 -11.48 -11.06 -3.66
C MET A 461 -10.08 -10.98 -4.32
N ILE A 462 -9.60 -9.76 -4.60
CA ILE A 462 -8.23 -9.53 -5.10
C ILE A 462 -7.20 -9.94 -4.03
N VAL A 463 -7.37 -9.46 -2.80
CA VAL A 463 -6.46 -9.77 -1.69
C VAL A 463 -6.43 -11.28 -1.39
N ASP A 464 -7.58 -11.96 -1.46
CA ASP A 464 -7.66 -13.41 -1.31
C ASP A 464 -6.94 -14.14 -2.45
N GLY A 465 -7.05 -13.65 -3.68
CA GLY A 465 -6.32 -14.15 -4.84
C GLY A 465 -4.81 -14.03 -4.65
N LEU A 466 -4.32 -12.84 -4.30
CA LEU A 466 -2.90 -12.57 -4.01
C LEU A 466 -2.38 -13.49 -2.90
N ARG A 467 -3.12 -13.61 -1.79
CA ARG A 467 -2.76 -14.49 -0.66
C ARG A 467 -2.68 -15.95 -1.04
N SER A 468 -3.49 -16.40 -2.01
CA SER A 468 -3.54 -17.81 -2.41
C SER A 468 -2.31 -18.28 -3.18
N GLY A 469 -1.47 -17.36 -3.67
CA GLY A 469 -0.31 -17.69 -4.51
C GLY A 469 -0.67 -18.15 -5.91
N ASN A 470 -1.96 -18.21 -6.27
CA ASN A 470 -2.42 -18.38 -7.66
C ASN A 470 -2.24 -17.06 -8.41
N ASN A 471 -0.99 -16.64 -8.53
CA ASN A 471 -0.55 -15.43 -9.17
C ASN A 471 0.65 -15.77 -10.06
N TRP A 472 0.72 -15.14 -11.21
CA TRP A 472 1.93 -15.14 -12.03
C TRP A 472 2.16 -13.74 -12.57
N VAL A 473 3.42 -13.46 -12.89
CA VAL A 473 3.84 -12.16 -13.40
C VAL A 473 4.21 -12.25 -14.86
N ASP A 474 3.99 -11.16 -15.58
CA ASP A 474 4.46 -11.01 -16.95
C ASP A 474 5.24 -9.71 -17.10
N SER A 475 6.20 -9.73 -18.02
CA SER A 475 6.94 -8.55 -18.45
C SER A 475 6.93 -8.48 -19.97
N GLY A 476 6.38 -7.39 -20.52
CA GLY A 476 6.32 -7.15 -21.96
C GLY A 476 5.16 -7.82 -22.69
N GLN A 477 4.14 -8.31 -21.98
CA GLN A 477 2.94 -8.93 -22.56
C GLN A 477 3.26 -10.19 -23.37
N LEU A 478 4.28 -10.95 -22.93
CA LEU A 478 4.72 -12.17 -23.61
C LEU A 478 3.75 -13.33 -23.37
N ILE A 479 3.12 -13.34 -22.20
CA ILE A 479 2.06 -14.28 -21.84
C ILE A 479 0.84 -13.44 -21.44
N ASP A 480 -0.34 -13.79 -21.96
CA ASP A 480 -1.61 -13.10 -21.68
C ASP A 480 -2.67 -14.01 -21.00
N ARG A 481 -2.42 -15.32 -20.92
CA ARG A 481 -3.29 -16.30 -20.24
C ARG A 481 -2.55 -17.60 -19.89
N LEU A 482 -2.96 -18.22 -18.78
CA LEU A 482 -2.68 -19.63 -18.48
C LEU A 482 -3.98 -20.42 -18.68
N ALA A 483 -3.92 -21.51 -19.44
CA ALA A 483 -5.06 -22.36 -19.79
C ALA A 483 -5.34 -23.45 -18.76
#